data_AF-A0A8B6F199-F1
#
_entry.id   AF-A0A8B6F199-F1
#
_cell.length_a   1.000
_cell.length_b   1.000
_cell.length_c   1.000
_cell.angle_alpha   90.00
_cell.angle_beta   90.00
_cell.angle_gamma   90.00
#
_symmetry.space_group_name_H-M   'P 1'
#
loop_
_entity.id
_entity.type
_entity.pdbx_description
1 polymer ?
#
loop_
_entity_poly.entity_id
_entity_poly.type
_entity_poly.pdbx_seq_one_letter_code
_entity_poly.pdbx_strand_id
1 'polypeptide(L)'
;MDSLVDWIKNKGLKAGQSLSTALANKLFDDLGLTQFLYSPSCNRFDGIYSGAVNGWKAEACPKSADLTLPKIRGTVSCYVPDYCTGIDCCVDVGKIGKSFRIYALLDACNWKLSIGIEKRAFNFTILDYNWGEKKTMSILKVLKMEYIIYDLQAEKKYMLNMNLSVCFEETGPCLVSVPVFENTKLPKLGCDWTQTSL
;
A
#
# COMPACT_ATOMS: atom_id res chain seq x y z
N MET A 1 -22.26 -2.20 7.70
CA MET A 1 -22.66 -1.45 6.51
C MET A 1 -22.39 -2.35 5.35
N ASP A 2 -23.43 -2.73 4.61
CA ASP A 2 -23.31 -3.80 3.61
C ASP A 2 -23.10 -3.24 2.20
N SER A 3 -23.48 -1.97 1.99
CA SER A 3 -23.25 -1.24 0.74
C SER A 3 -22.97 0.26 0.93
N LEU A 4 -21.94 0.78 0.25
CA LEU A 4 -21.66 2.21 0.13
C LEU A 4 -22.69 2.91 -0.72
N VAL A 5 -23.16 2.28 -1.80
CA VAL A 5 -24.21 2.86 -2.66
C VAL A 5 -25.46 3.16 -1.85
N ASP A 6 -25.91 2.21 -1.02
CA ASP A 6 -27.09 2.41 -0.19
C ASP A 6 -26.82 3.41 0.94
N TRP A 7 -25.61 3.42 1.51
CA TRP A 7 -25.21 4.47 2.46
C TRP A 7 -25.30 5.87 1.84
N ILE A 8 -24.81 6.06 0.60
CA ILE A 8 -24.88 7.33 -0.14
C ILE A 8 -26.34 7.74 -0.40
N LYS A 9 -27.18 6.82 -0.87
CA LYS A 9 -28.62 7.07 -1.11
C LYS A 9 -29.32 7.51 0.18
N ASN A 10 -29.03 6.85 1.30
CA ASN A 10 -29.61 7.18 2.61
C ASN A 10 -29.19 8.56 3.13
N LYS A 11 -28.13 9.16 2.59
CA LYS A 11 -27.74 10.56 2.86
C LYS A 11 -28.34 11.57 1.87
N GLY A 12 -29.21 11.13 0.95
CA GLY A 12 -29.84 11.98 -0.06
C GLY A 12 -28.88 12.45 -1.16
N LEU A 13 -27.73 11.79 -1.31
CA LEU A 13 -26.71 12.15 -2.29
C LEU A 13 -26.94 11.44 -3.62
N LYS A 14 -26.61 12.11 -4.73
CA LYS A 14 -26.63 11.49 -6.05
C LYS A 14 -25.42 10.55 -6.20
N ALA A 15 -25.65 9.34 -6.71
CA ALA A 15 -24.59 8.40 -7.02
C ALA A 15 -23.60 9.03 -8.03
N GLY A 16 -22.31 8.96 -7.74
CA GLY A 16 -21.23 9.43 -8.63
C GLY A 16 -20.55 10.74 -8.24
N GLN A 17 -21.07 11.50 -7.29
CA GLN A 17 -20.37 12.65 -6.71
C GLN A 17 -19.34 12.21 -5.66
N SER A 18 -18.23 12.94 -5.55
CA SER A 18 -17.30 12.75 -4.44
C SER A 18 -17.93 13.20 -3.12
N LEU A 19 -17.63 12.48 -2.04
CA LEU A 19 -18.08 12.88 -0.71
C LEU A 19 -17.39 14.18 -0.26
N SER A 20 -18.13 15.06 0.41
CA SER A 20 -17.51 16.15 1.16
C SER A 20 -16.68 15.59 2.33
N THR A 21 -15.73 16.37 2.84
CA THR A 21 -14.90 15.95 3.98
C THR A 21 -15.74 15.51 5.19
N ALA A 22 -16.83 16.22 5.49
CA ALA A 22 -17.72 15.88 6.59
C ALA A 22 -18.43 14.53 6.36
N LEU A 23 -18.88 14.26 5.13
CA LEU A 23 -19.53 12.99 4.78
C LEU A 23 -18.55 11.82 4.76
N ALA A 24 -17.33 12.05 4.25
CA ALA A 24 -16.27 11.04 4.29
C ALA A 24 -15.90 10.67 5.73
N ASN A 25 -15.75 11.66 6.61
CA ASN A 25 -15.49 11.41 8.03
C ASN A 25 -16.64 10.63 8.68
N LYS A 26 -17.90 11.01 8.41
CA LYS A 26 -19.07 10.28 8.90
C LYS A 26 -19.12 8.83 8.40
N LEU A 27 -18.79 8.59 7.14
CA LEU A 27 -18.68 7.24 6.58
C LEU A 27 -17.64 6.42 7.34
N PHE A 28 -16.48 6.99 7.64
CA PHE A 28 -15.44 6.29 8.40
C PHE A 28 -15.82 6.04 9.86
N ASP A 29 -16.55 6.96 10.49
CA ASP A 29 -17.09 6.78 11.83
C ASP A 29 -18.11 5.64 11.85
N ASP A 30 -19.07 5.63 10.91
CA ASP A 30 -20.10 4.57 10.76
C ASP A 30 -19.46 3.19 10.48
N LEU A 31 -18.28 3.17 9.86
CA LEU A 31 -17.49 1.96 9.58
C LEU A 31 -16.54 1.57 10.72
N GLY A 32 -16.35 2.42 11.73
CA GLY A 32 -15.36 2.23 12.80
C GLY A 32 -13.91 2.39 12.35
N LEU A 33 -13.67 3.01 11.19
CA LEU A 33 -12.35 3.17 10.58
C LEU A 33 -11.52 4.31 11.20
N THR A 34 -12.17 5.32 11.77
CA THR A 34 -11.56 6.61 12.14
C THR A 34 -10.32 6.48 13.02
N GLN A 35 -10.31 5.57 14.00
CA GLN A 35 -9.17 5.35 14.89
C GLN A 35 -7.91 4.85 14.17
N PHE A 36 -8.08 4.21 13.01
CA PHE A 36 -6.98 3.64 12.25
C PHE A 36 -6.40 4.64 11.24
N LEU A 37 -7.13 5.68 10.85
CA LEU A 37 -6.72 6.62 9.79
C LEU A 37 -5.75 7.69 10.32
N TYR A 38 -4.77 8.07 9.51
CA TYR A 38 -3.95 9.26 9.68
C TYR A 38 -4.77 10.54 9.49
N SER A 39 -4.35 11.59 10.21
CA SER A 39 -4.86 12.94 10.05
C SER A 39 -3.67 13.91 10.15
N PRO A 40 -3.37 14.68 9.09
CA PRO A 40 -4.02 14.66 7.78
C PRO A 40 -3.78 13.34 7.01
N SER A 41 -4.63 13.05 6.01
CA SER A 41 -4.40 11.96 5.06
C SER A 41 -3.11 12.20 4.25
N CYS A 42 -2.49 11.13 3.75
CA CYS A 42 -1.30 11.28 2.89
C CYS A 42 -1.63 12.10 1.63
N ASN A 43 -0.66 12.81 1.06
CA ASN A 43 -0.85 13.51 -0.21
C ASN A 43 0.14 12.98 -1.24
N ARG A 44 -0.39 12.30 -2.26
CA ARG A 44 0.40 11.64 -3.30
C ARG A 44 1.14 12.57 -4.26
N PHE A 45 0.96 13.88 -4.14
CA PHE A 45 1.64 14.92 -4.93
C PHE A 45 2.65 15.73 -4.09
N ASP A 46 2.79 15.42 -2.80
CA ASP A 46 3.59 16.19 -1.85
C ASP A 46 4.49 15.26 -1.01
N GLY A 47 5.38 15.86 -0.21
CA GLY A 47 6.31 15.15 0.66
C GLY A 47 7.16 14.13 -0.10
N ILE A 48 7.24 12.90 0.42
CA ILE A 48 8.05 11.81 -0.15
C ILE A 48 7.56 11.33 -1.53
N TYR A 49 6.36 11.71 -1.96
CA TYR A 49 5.81 11.34 -3.27
C TYR A 49 5.99 12.45 -4.32
N SER A 50 6.49 13.62 -3.91
CA SER A 50 6.61 14.78 -4.79
C SER A 50 7.52 14.48 -5.99
N GLY A 51 7.03 14.81 -7.19
CA GLY A 51 7.72 14.56 -8.45
C GLY A 51 7.73 13.08 -8.88
N ALA A 52 6.83 12.24 -8.37
CA ALA A 52 6.70 10.87 -8.82
C ALA A 52 6.42 10.78 -10.34
N VAL A 53 7.17 9.93 -11.05
CA VAL A 53 7.03 9.66 -12.48
C VAL A 53 6.51 8.24 -12.66
N ASN A 54 5.47 8.07 -13.49
CA ASN A 54 4.80 6.76 -13.67
C ASN A 54 4.33 6.12 -12.35
N GLY A 55 3.99 6.97 -11.37
CA GLY A 55 3.54 6.57 -10.04
C GLY A 55 4.68 6.27 -9.06
N TRP A 56 5.94 6.50 -9.42
CA TRP A 56 7.10 6.22 -8.56
C TRP A 56 7.94 7.45 -8.29
N LYS A 57 8.24 7.67 -7.01
CA LYS A 57 9.42 8.37 -6.54
C LYS A 57 10.38 7.30 -6.02
N ALA A 58 11.65 7.32 -6.43
CA ALA A 58 12.65 6.39 -5.91
C ALA A 58 13.92 7.15 -5.55
N GLU A 59 14.51 6.80 -4.42
CA GLU A 59 15.88 7.17 -4.12
C GLU A 59 16.88 6.27 -4.86
N ALA A 60 18.15 6.66 -4.82
CA ALA A 60 19.22 5.94 -5.51
C ALA A 60 19.43 4.56 -4.89
N CYS A 61 18.75 3.56 -5.45
CA CYS A 61 18.95 2.18 -5.09
C CYS A 61 20.37 1.72 -5.46
N PRO A 62 21.20 1.23 -4.52
CA PRO A 62 22.58 0.81 -4.79
C PRO A 62 22.72 -0.29 -5.86
N LYS A 63 21.65 -1.05 -6.11
CA LYS A 63 21.52 -2.04 -7.20
C LYS A 63 20.37 -1.69 -8.16
N SER A 64 20.09 -0.40 -8.35
CA SER A 64 18.98 0.14 -9.15
C SER A 64 18.96 -0.30 -10.61
N ALA A 65 20.12 -0.64 -11.20
CA ALA A 65 20.21 -1.11 -12.59
C ALA A 65 19.34 -2.36 -12.86
N ASP A 66 19.06 -3.15 -11.82
CA ASP A 66 18.22 -4.35 -11.89
C ASP A 66 16.77 -4.12 -11.44
N LEU A 67 16.44 -2.92 -10.94
CA LEU A 67 15.13 -2.61 -10.41
C LEU A 67 14.24 -2.01 -11.50
N THR A 68 13.39 -2.85 -12.08
CA THR A 68 12.35 -2.42 -13.02
C THR A 68 11.02 -2.30 -12.30
N LEU A 69 10.57 -1.06 -12.09
CA LEU A 69 9.28 -0.77 -11.48
C LEU A 69 8.17 -0.71 -12.55
N PRO A 70 7.03 -1.41 -12.35
CA PRO A 70 5.93 -1.35 -13.30
C PRO A 70 5.27 0.03 -13.30
N LYS A 71 4.72 0.49 -14.43
CA LYS A 71 4.01 1.77 -14.44
C LYS A 71 2.72 1.67 -13.61
N ILE A 72 2.61 2.46 -12.55
CA ILE A 72 1.36 2.58 -11.79
C ILE A 72 0.49 3.67 -12.44
N ARG A 73 -0.78 3.34 -12.70
CA ARG A 73 -1.72 4.27 -13.32
C ARG A 73 -2.55 5.01 -12.26
N GLY A 74 -2.89 6.26 -12.58
CA GLY A 74 -4.10 6.90 -12.09
C GLY A 74 -3.99 7.41 -10.67
N THR A 75 -4.29 6.57 -9.67
CA THR A 75 -4.73 6.93 -8.30
C THR A 75 -3.68 6.70 -7.21
N VAL A 76 -2.49 6.19 -7.54
CA VAL A 76 -1.46 5.86 -6.54
C VAL A 76 -0.11 6.48 -6.90
N SER A 77 0.56 7.07 -5.91
CA SER A 77 1.99 7.39 -5.98
C SER A 77 2.71 6.62 -4.89
N CYS A 78 3.82 5.98 -5.23
CA CYS A 78 4.64 5.21 -4.33
C CYS A 78 6.07 5.74 -4.27
N TYR A 79 6.69 5.55 -3.12
CA TYR A 79 8.04 5.91 -2.77
C TYR A 79 8.85 4.63 -2.51
N VAL A 80 10.00 4.51 -3.16
CA VAL A 80 10.99 3.45 -2.90
C VAL A 80 12.22 4.09 -2.25
N PRO A 81 12.51 3.77 -0.99
CA PRO A 81 13.70 4.25 -0.30
C PRO A 81 14.99 3.60 -0.83
N ASP A 82 16.13 4.18 -0.46
CA ASP A 82 17.48 3.76 -0.88
C ASP A 82 17.83 2.29 -0.56
N TYR A 83 17.24 1.69 0.47
CA TYR A 83 17.42 0.28 0.80
C TYR A 83 16.61 -0.68 -0.10
N CYS A 84 15.83 -0.18 -1.06
CA CYS A 84 15.17 -0.90 -2.17
C CYS A 84 14.17 -2.00 -1.83
N THR A 85 14.09 -2.45 -0.58
CA THR A 85 13.18 -3.50 -0.10
C THR A 85 11.99 -2.93 0.66
N GLY A 86 11.82 -1.60 0.58
CA GLY A 86 10.69 -0.88 1.12
C GLY A 86 9.82 -0.28 0.04
N ILE A 87 8.57 -0.04 0.39
CA ILE A 87 7.63 0.73 -0.39
C ILE A 87 6.72 1.50 0.56
N ASP A 88 6.43 2.74 0.20
CA ASP A 88 5.41 3.55 0.83
C ASP A 88 4.51 4.13 -0.26
N CYS A 89 3.21 3.91 -0.21
CA CYS A 89 2.27 4.35 -1.23
C CYS A 89 1.17 5.20 -0.62
N CYS A 90 0.81 6.27 -1.33
CA CYS A 90 -0.40 7.04 -1.08
C CYS A 90 -1.43 6.78 -2.18
N VAL A 91 -2.58 6.26 -1.77
CA VAL A 91 -3.69 5.83 -2.63
C VAL A 91 -4.83 6.85 -2.52
N ASP A 92 -5.09 7.60 -3.58
CA ASP A 92 -6.20 8.56 -3.64
C ASP A 92 -7.50 7.89 -4.09
N VAL A 93 -8.60 8.14 -3.37
CA VAL A 93 -9.92 7.57 -3.64
C VAL A 93 -10.89 8.69 -3.94
N GLY A 94 -10.90 9.12 -5.21
CA GLY A 94 -11.64 10.31 -5.65
C GLY A 94 -13.12 10.35 -5.26
N LYS A 95 -13.85 9.22 -5.31
CA LYS A 95 -15.27 9.17 -4.88
C LYS A 95 -15.46 9.41 -3.38
N ILE A 96 -14.46 9.13 -2.56
CA ILE A 96 -14.51 9.37 -1.10
C ILE A 96 -13.91 10.73 -0.75
N GLY A 97 -13.10 11.32 -1.65
CA GLY A 97 -12.41 12.58 -1.39
C GLY A 97 -11.33 12.45 -0.31
N LYS A 98 -10.73 11.26 -0.19
CA LYS A 98 -9.75 10.89 0.83
C LYS A 98 -8.69 9.98 0.21
N SER A 99 -7.52 9.99 0.83
CA SER A 99 -6.38 9.19 0.46
C SER A 99 -5.91 8.33 1.62
N PHE A 100 -5.24 7.22 1.30
CA PHE A 100 -4.77 6.26 2.28
C PHE A 100 -3.30 5.88 2.07
N ARG A 101 -2.54 5.81 3.17
CA ARG A 101 -1.15 5.37 3.20
C ARG A 101 -1.07 3.87 3.42
N ILE A 102 -0.29 3.18 2.60
CA ILE A 102 0.05 1.77 2.75
C ILE A 102 1.56 1.64 2.58
N TYR A 103 2.22 0.87 3.43
CA TYR A 103 3.66 0.66 3.32
C TYR A 103 4.04 -0.78 3.62
N ALA A 104 5.17 -1.22 3.07
CA ALA A 104 5.78 -2.49 3.39
C ALA A 104 7.31 -2.34 3.41
N LEU A 105 7.97 -3.07 4.29
CA LEU A 105 9.41 -3.13 4.45
C LEU A 105 9.81 -4.59 4.65
N LEU A 106 10.59 -5.12 3.72
CA LEU A 106 11.26 -6.41 3.87
C LEU A 106 12.70 -6.17 4.32
N ASP A 107 12.93 -6.30 5.62
CA ASP A 107 14.23 -6.18 6.24
C ASP A 107 14.83 -7.58 6.41
N ALA A 108 15.64 -7.98 5.43
CA ALA A 108 16.31 -9.28 5.44
C ALA A 108 17.40 -9.37 6.53
N CYS A 109 17.91 -8.24 7.02
CA CYS A 109 18.99 -8.19 8.00
C CYS A 109 18.48 -8.44 9.42
N ASN A 110 17.29 -7.92 9.72
CA ASN A 110 16.60 -8.16 11.00
C ASN A 110 15.53 -9.26 10.89
N TRP A 111 15.53 -10.02 9.78
CA TRP A 111 14.57 -11.06 9.47
C TRP A 111 13.11 -10.65 9.64
N LYS A 112 12.76 -9.43 9.22
CA LYS A 112 11.47 -8.81 9.53
C LYS A 112 10.75 -8.34 8.27
N LEU A 113 9.49 -8.72 8.14
CA LEU A 113 8.55 -8.12 7.19
C LEU A 113 7.59 -7.22 7.97
N SER A 114 7.68 -5.91 7.74
CA SER A 114 6.78 -4.92 8.32
C SER A 114 5.78 -4.47 7.26
N ILE A 115 4.50 -4.55 7.55
CA ILE A 115 3.43 -4.13 6.64
C ILE A 115 2.50 -3.20 7.41
N GLY A 116 2.14 -2.06 6.82
CA GLY A 116 1.20 -1.14 7.41
C GLY A 116 0.15 -0.64 6.44
N ILE A 117 -1.07 -0.48 6.97
CA ILE A 117 -2.16 0.23 6.34
C ILE A 117 -2.54 1.32 7.35
N GLU A 118 -2.41 2.58 6.97
CA GLU A 118 -2.62 3.71 7.87
C GLU A 118 -1.83 3.54 9.20
N LYS A 119 -2.47 3.76 10.35
CA LYS A 119 -1.86 3.61 11.68
C LYS A 119 -1.73 2.14 12.12
N ARG A 120 -2.24 1.18 11.35
CA ARG A 120 -2.13 -0.25 11.70
C ARG A 120 -0.91 -0.86 11.02
N ALA A 121 0.01 -1.34 11.84
CA ALA A 121 1.22 -2.01 11.43
C ALA A 121 1.22 -3.46 11.92
N PHE A 122 1.81 -4.34 11.12
CA PHE A 122 1.99 -5.75 11.39
C PHE A 122 3.44 -6.11 11.11
N ASN A 123 4.07 -6.81 12.06
CA ASN A 123 5.45 -7.23 11.95
C ASN A 123 5.47 -8.76 11.97
N PHE A 124 6.15 -9.35 10.98
CA PHE A 124 6.30 -10.79 10.86
C PHE A 124 7.79 -11.12 10.79
N THR A 125 8.18 -12.25 11.38
CA THR A 125 9.50 -12.83 11.10
C THR A 125 9.48 -13.46 9.70
N ILE A 126 10.59 -13.35 8.97
CA ILE A 126 10.75 -14.00 7.66
C ILE A 126 11.47 -15.35 7.73
N LEU A 127 11.94 -15.76 8.92
CA LEU A 127 12.62 -17.05 9.12
C LEU A 127 11.71 -18.23 8.75
N ASP A 128 10.46 -18.19 9.21
CA ASP A 128 9.46 -19.24 8.96
C ASP A 128 8.38 -18.78 7.97
N TYR A 129 8.73 -17.87 7.05
CA TYR A 129 7.77 -17.35 6.08
C TYR A 129 7.52 -18.35 4.95
N ASN A 130 6.25 -18.71 4.73
CA ASN A 130 5.82 -19.49 3.58
C ASN A 130 5.91 -18.66 2.28
N TRP A 131 7.01 -18.82 1.55
CA TRP A 131 7.22 -18.17 0.25
C TRP A 131 6.24 -18.69 -0.82
N GLY A 132 5.83 -17.80 -1.72
CA GLY A 132 4.88 -18.12 -2.80
C GLY A 132 3.41 -18.24 -2.36
N GLU A 133 3.11 -18.10 -1.07
CA GLU A 133 1.74 -18.09 -0.55
C GLU A 133 1.11 -16.71 -0.71
N LYS A 134 -0.15 -16.67 -1.19
CA LYS A 134 -0.94 -15.44 -1.27
C LYS A 134 -1.45 -15.04 0.11
N LYS A 135 -1.06 -13.85 0.56
CA LYS A 135 -1.48 -13.27 1.83
C LYS A 135 -2.35 -12.05 1.59
N THR A 136 -3.29 -11.81 2.50
CA THR A 136 -4.21 -10.68 2.45
C THR A 136 -4.24 -9.99 3.80
N MET A 137 -3.96 -8.69 3.80
CA MET A 137 -4.09 -7.82 4.96
C MET A 137 -5.20 -6.82 4.71
N SER A 138 -6.03 -6.54 5.71
CA SER A 138 -7.07 -5.53 5.56
C SER A 138 -7.44 -4.85 6.87
N ILE A 139 -7.95 -3.62 6.76
CA ILE A 139 -8.64 -2.93 7.85
C ILE A 139 -10.13 -2.95 7.57
N LEU A 140 -10.88 -3.64 8.45
CA LEU A 140 -12.34 -3.74 8.42
C LEU A 140 -12.90 -4.09 7.03
N LYS A 141 -12.17 -4.94 6.28
CA LYS A 141 -12.45 -5.34 4.88
C LYS A 141 -12.47 -4.20 3.85
N VAL A 142 -12.20 -2.96 4.22
CA VAL A 142 -12.30 -1.80 3.30
C VAL A 142 -10.99 -1.57 2.55
N LEU A 143 -9.92 -1.34 3.29
CA LEU A 143 -8.57 -1.16 2.74
C LEU A 143 -7.89 -2.52 2.72
N LYS A 144 -7.57 -3.04 1.55
CA LYS A 144 -6.97 -4.37 1.36
C LYS A 144 -5.63 -4.26 0.65
N MET A 145 -4.66 -5.02 1.14
CA MET A 145 -3.39 -5.29 0.49
C MET A 145 -3.25 -6.80 0.31
N GLU A 146 -3.24 -7.25 -0.93
CA GLU A 146 -2.96 -8.64 -1.29
C GLU A 146 -1.55 -8.74 -1.82
N TYR A 147 -0.77 -9.71 -1.37
CA TYR A 147 0.62 -9.84 -1.78
C TYR A 147 1.10 -11.29 -1.80
N ILE A 148 2.11 -11.53 -2.63
CA ILE A 148 2.87 -12.78 -2.72
C ILE A 148 4.35 -12.40 -2.77
N ILE A 149 5.17 -13.08 -1.97
CA ILE A 149 6.62 -12.90 -2.00
C ILE A 149 7.25 -14.26 -2.28
N TYR A 150 8.09 -14.33 -3.30
CA TYR A 150 8.92 -15.49 -3.63
C TYR A 150 10.37 -15.19 -3.27
N ASP A 151 11.05 -16.18 -2.70
CA ASP A 151 12.50 -16.14 -2.52
C ASP A 151 13.19 -16.82 -3.71
N LEU A 152 13.83 -16.02 -4.58
CA LEU A 152 14.63 -16.50 -5.70
C LEU A 152 16.09 -16.64 -5.27
N GLN A 153 16.40 -17.69 -4.52
CA GLN A 153 17.72 -17.91 -3.92
C GLN A 153 18.87 -17.89 -4.94
N ALA A 154 18.69 -18.58 -6.08
CA ALA A 154 19.71 -18.65 -7.13
C ALA A 154 20.01 -17.28 -7.76
N GLU A 155 19.02 -16.40 -7.87
CA GLU A 155 19.16 -15.06 -8.40
C GLU A 155 19.55 -14.02 -7.33
N LYS A 156 19.57 -14.41 -6.05
CA LYS A 156 19.74 -13.51 -4.90
C LYS A 156 18.76 -12.33 -4.94
N LYS A 157 17.50 -12.61 -5.28
CA LYS A 157 16.41 -11.63 -5.42
C LYS A 157 15.15 -12.11 -4.70
N TYR A 158 14.29 -11.18 -4.35
CA TYR A 158 12.90 -11.47 -4.03
C TYR A 158 12.04 -11.13 -5.25
N MET A 159 10.99 -11.89 -5.52
CA MET A 159 9.98 -11.52 -6.52
C MET A 159 8.67 -11.24 -5.81
N LEU A 160 8.13 -10.04 -6.02
CA LEU A 160 6.93 -9.56 -5.36
C LEU A 160 5.80 -9.36 -6.35
N ASN A 161 4.62 -9.76 -5.91
CA ASN A 161 3.34 -9.37 -6.48
C ASN A 161 2.54 -8.67 -5.38
N MET A 162 1.94 -7.52 -5.68
CA MET A 162 1.17 -6.76 -4.71
C MET A 162 0.03 -6.01 -5.40
N ASN A 163 -1.18 -6.15 -4.87
CA ASN A 163 -2.37 -5.45 -5.31
C ASN A 163 -2.96 -4.65 -4.14
N LEU A 164 -3.26 -3.38 -4.38
CA LEU A 164 -3.93 -2.49 -3.43
C LEU A 164 -5.36 -2.25 -3.86
N SER A 165 -6.30 -2.48 -2.94
CA SER A 165 -7.72 -2.34 -3.23
C SER A 165 -8.45 -1.58 -2.13
N VAL A 166 -9.38 -0.71 -2.54
CA VAL A 166 -10.29 0.01 -1.64
C VAL A 166 -11.72 -0.34 -2.02
N CYS A 167 -12.37 -1.16 -1.19
CA CYS A 167 -13.65 -1.78 -1.47
C CYS A 167 -14.62 -1.50 -0.32
N PHE A 168 -15.67 -0.73 -0.57
CA PHE A 168 -16.71 -0.46 0.45
C PHE A 168 -17.96 -1.34 0.28
N GLU A 169 -17.94 -2.24 -0.71
CA GLU A 169 -19.00 -3.20 -1.01
C GLU A 169 -18.45 -4.60 -0.73
N GLU A 170 -19.26 -5.49 -0.16
CA GLU A 170 -18.87 -6.90 -0.03
C GLU A 170 -18.90 -7.61 -1.40
N THR A 171 -19.85 -7.24 -2.25
CA THR A 171 -20.02 -7.75 -3.61
C THR A 171 -19.96 -6.62 -4.62
N GLY A 172 -19.12 -6.73 -5.65
CA GLY A 172 -18.99 -5.74 -6.72
C GLY A 172 -17.56 -5.21 -6.88
N PRO A 173 -17.34 -4.29 -7.83
CA PRO A 173 -16.01 -3.74 -8.09
C PRO A 173 -15.57 -2.78 -6.97
N CYS A 174 -14.29 -2.86 -6.60
CA CYS A 174 -13.67 -1.91 -5.69
C CYS A 174 -13.56 -0.52 -6.34
N LEU A 175 -13.57 0.53 -5.51
CA LEU A 175 -13.38 1.92 -5.99
C LEU A 175 -11.97 2.14 -6.54
N VAL A 176 -11.00 1.45 -5.95
CA VAL A 176 -9.61 1.37 -6.40
C VAL A 176 -9.21 -0.09 -6.37
N SER A 177 -8.54 -0.54 -7.43
CA SER A 177 -7.82 -1.82 -7.48
C SER A 177 -6.62 -1.60 -8.39
N VAL A 178 -5.41 -1.63 -7.83
CA VAL A 178 -4.18 -1.27 -8.52
C VAL A 178 -3.11 -2.32 -8.24
N PRO A 179 -2.63 -3.05 -9.27
CA PRO A 179 -1.43 -3.84 -9.13
C PRO A 179 -0.23 -2.89 -9.00
N VAL A 180 0.37 -2.85 -7.82
CA VAL A 180 1.54 -2.02 -7.52
C VAL A 180 2.82 -2.76 -7.90
N PHE A 181 2.88 -4.06 -7.66
CA PHE A 181 3.96 -4.92 -8.10
C PHE A 181 3.40 -6.10 -8.90
N GLU A 182 4.02 -6.36 -10.06
CA GLU A 182 3.76 -7.53 -10.90
C GLU A 182 5.10 -8.14 -11.26
N ASN A 183 5.37 -9.34 -10.73
CA ASN A 183 6.64 -10.06 -10.86
C ASN A 183 7.88 -9.17 -10.67
N THR A 184 7.77 -8.20 -9.76
CA THR A 184 8.81 -7.18 -9.55
C THR A 184 9.94 -7.79 -8.74
N LYS A 185 11.15 -7.77 -9.29
CA LYS A 185 12.33 -8.34 -8.64
C LYS A 185 13.04 -7.27 -7.82
N LEU A 186 13.17 -7.50 -6.52
CA LEU A 186 13.95 -6.66 -5.62
C LEU A 186 15.29 -7.35 -5.29
N PRO A 187 16.40 -6.61 -5.30
CA PRO A 187 17.70 -7.17 -4.95
C PRO A 187 17.74 -7.55 -3.46
N LYS A 188 18.37 -8.67 -3.13
CA LYS A 188 18.86 -8.90 -1.77
C LYS A 188 20.08 -8.02 -1.55
N LEU A 189 19.93 -6.96 -0.76
CA LEU A 189 21.05 -6.17 -0.31
C LEU A 189 21.81 -6.94 0.78
N GLY A 190 23.14 -6.83 0.76
CA GLY A 190 23.95 -7.41 1.82
C GLY A 190 23.78 -6.58 3.08
N CYS A 191 23.77 -7.24 4.23
CA CYS A 191 23.71 -6.56 5.51
C CYS A 191 25.09 -5.99 5.82
N ASP A 192 25.16 -4.67 5.94
CA ASP A 192 26.33 -4.02 6.50
C ASP A 192 26.26 -4.12 8.03
N TRP A 193 26.81 -5.20 8.58
CA TRP A 193 26.86 -5.44 10.02
C TRP A 193 27.75 -4.44 10.79
N THR A 194 28.37 -3.47 10.09
CA THR A 194 29.20 -2.43 10.70
C THR A 194 28.44 -1.13 10.98
N GLN A 195 27.20 -0.98 10.51
CA GLN A 195 26.35 0.17 10.85
C GLN A 195 25.37 -0.19 11.97
N THR A 196 25.68 0.30 13.17
CA THR A 196 24.75 0.39 14.29
C THR A 196 23.49 1.13 13.83
N SER A 197 22.34 0.46 14.01
CA SER A 197 20.97 0.94 13.84
C SER A 197 20.74 2.44 14.08
N LEU A 198 19.96 3.06 13.17
CA LEU A 198 19.14 4.24 13.49
C LEU A 198 17.91 3.81 14.32
#